data_AF-A0AAE0JZ93-F1
#
_entry.id   AF-A0AAE0JZ93-F1
#
_cell.length_a   1.000
_cell.length_b   1.000
_cell.length_c   1.000
_cell.angle_alpha   90.00
_cell.angle_beta   90.00
_cell.angle_gamma   90.00
#
_symmetry.space_group_name_H-M   'P 1'
#
loop_
_entity.id
_entity.type
_entity.pdbx_description
1 polymer ?
#
loop_
_entity_poly.entity_id
_entity_poly.type
_entity_poly.pdbx_seq_one_letter_code
_entity_poly.pdbx_strand_id
1 'polypeptide(L)'
;MANVTLVPLASQPTGKAAVVSYNELLKHPELYYAGIDLVWVTTASCLVFVMIPALSLIYSGLSNRSFALTLFRLPMITGACVGMQWVLWGYLVTFSDSALSSNWWGGQASAGGYKSVLGMPISVGDGTNTDAVVPELLFALYEGMFASFTAAVVCGGTMQRARPQRFIIFITLWSLLVYDPVARWSWSKNGWLKVLGTLDFAGGTPVHIVSGTTVAAFAIFCSIESNKGPSEFYRAAANRVISRAKEAFYNVRCIVDIAYGLLTFGRHALEDKEPPMNIEQPLFKKAAASFPYNVNFVVLGTSLLWFGWAGFNGGSALGGNLRAVSAWTSTHVAACAGGTTGVLWIWAAKGIQSLAEQNPSMDSEYRDSSLDHGGAQPEFSRLSVWSFCDGAISGLIAITPAAGYVPVWSAAIFGVVGAIGVNFLKQEAAFFLRNDPFHIFAMHSGGGVIGMVLTGIFADPTTTGLDGHSTLPNPDYTMAKRVGLQLADVACGGVYTFVMTLGILYFLKAVAVLLRITKWDTSCVDIPGDMFQAVLQQQWEGHIDPETGALKPKEKPAQATGSYWPS
;
A
#
# COMPACT_ATOMS: atom_id res chain seq x y z
N MET A 1 8.48 -38.87 8.97
CA MET A 1 7.55 -38.00 8.24
C MET A 1 6.16 -38.55 8.47
N ALA A 2 5.21 -37.71 8.90
CA ALA A 2 3.89 -38.16 9.33
C ALA A 2 3.06 -38.66 8.14
N ASN A 3 2.17 -39.63 8.38
CA ASN A 3 1.09 -39.93 7.44
C ASN A 3 0.14 -38.75 7.39
N VAL A 4 -0.41 -38.46 6.22
CA VAL A 4 -1.35 -37.36 6.03
C VAL A 4 -2.68 -37.93 5.58
N THR A 5 -3.78 -37.36 6.08
CA THR A 5 -5.12 -37.77 5.65
C THR A 5 -5.54 -36.86 4.52
N LEU A 6 -5.76 -37.43 3.33
CA LEU A 6 -6.14 -36.72 2.12
C LEU A 6 -7.27 -37.46 1.41
N VAL A 7 -8.10 -36.73 0.68
CA VAL A 7 -9.10 -37.32 -0.22
C VAL A 7 -8.47 -37.39 -1.61
N PRO A 8 -8.19 -38.58 -2.17
CA PRO A 8 -7.75 -38.70 -3.56
C PRO A 8 -8.73 -38.02 -4.52
N LEU A 9 -8.24 -37.39 -5.59
CA LEU A 9 -9.07 -36.68 -6.58
C LEU A 9 -10.18 -37.57 -7.15
N ALA A 10 -9.87 -38.83 -7.46
CA ALA A 10 -10.86 -39.80 -7.96
C ALA A 10 -11.99 -40.12 -6.96
N SER A 11 -11.79 -39.81 -5.68
CA SER A 11 -12.74 -40.10 -4.58
C SER A 11 -13.45 -38.87 -4.02
N GLN A 12 -13.11 -37.66 -4.49
CA GLN A 12 -13.77 -36.41 -4.06
C GLN A 12 -15.30 -36.44 -4.16
N PRO A 13 -15.94 -37.02 -5.19
CA PRO A 13 -17.41 -37.12 -5.26
C PRO A 13 -18.03 -37.93 -4.11
N THR A 14 -17.24 -38.79 -3.47
CA THR A 14 -17.68 -39.69 -2.38
C THR A 14 -17.17 -39.25 -1.00
N GLY A 15 -16.31 -38.23 -0.93
CA GLY A 15 -15.74 -37.69 0.32
C GLY A 15 -14.92 -38.70 1.15
N LYS A 16 -14.52 -39.84 0.58
CA LYS A 16 -13.80 -40.88 1.32
C LYS A 16 -12.33 -40.50 1.48
N ALA A 17 -11.99 -39.93 2.63
CA ALA A 17 -10.61 -39.68 3.00
C ALA A 17 -9.82 -40.98 3.15
N ALA A 18 -8.59 -40.98 2.64
CA ALA A 18 -7.62 -42.04 2.80
C ALA A 18 -6.44 -41.54 3.63
N VAL A 19 -5.88 -42.40 4.48
CA VAL A 19 -4.60 -42.12 5.14
C VAL A 19 -3.49 -42.48 4.17
N VAL A 20 -2.75 -41.47 3.73
CA VAL A 20 -1.72 -41.58 2.70
C VAL A 20 -0.35 -41.38 3.34
N SER A 21 0.61 -42.22 2.97
CA SER A 21 1.99 -42.02 3.43
C SER A 21 2.62 -40.85 2.67
N TYR A 22 3.45 -40.04 3.35
CA TYR A 22 4.13 -38.93 2.68
C TYR A 22 4.97 -39.37 1.47
N ASN A 23 5.57 -40.56 1.53
CA ASN A 23 6.34 -41.11 0.41
C ASN A 23 5.47 -41.47 -0.81
N GLU A 24 4.23 -41.88 -0.58
CA GLU A 24 3.28 -42.14 -1.65
C GLU A 24 2.81 -40.84 -2.30
N LEU A 25 2.51 -39.83 -1.48
CA LEU A 25 2.16 -38.48 -1.94
C LEU A 25 3.24 -37.87 -2.85
N LEU A 26 4.52 -38.07 -2.52
CA LEU A 26 5.63 -37.61 -3.35
C LEU A 26 5.83 -38.42 -4.64
N LYS A 27 5.44 -39.70 -4.65
CA LYS A 27 5.54 -40.56 -5.84
C LYS A 27 4.39 -40.34 -6.81
N HIS A 28 3.20 -40.04 -6.28
CA HIS A 28 1.97 -39.89 -7.04
C HIS A 28 1.21 -38.59 -6.69
N PRO A 29 1.85 -37.41 -6.80
CA PRO A 29 1.20 -36.14 -6.47
C PRO A 29 -0.04 -35.86 -7.35
N GLU A 30 -0.08 -36.39 -8.57
CA GLU A 30 -1.20 -36.28 -9.52
C GLU A 30 -2.51 -36.89 -9.02
N LEU A 31 -2.46 -37.78 -8.03
CA LEU A 31 -3.65 -38.39 -7.43
C LEU A 31 -4.30 -37.49 -6.38
N TYR A 32 -3.57 -36.49 -5.89
CA TYR A 32 -3.96 -35.68 -4.73
C TYR A 32 -4.05 -34.19 -5.04
N TYR A 33 -3.28 -33.69 -6.00
CA TYR A 33 -3.26 -32.29 -6.40
C TYR A 33 -3.84 -32.10 -7.79
N ALA A 34 -4.87 -31.27 -7.91
CA ALA A 34 -5.45 -30.96 -9.21
C ALA A 34 -4.46 -30.15 -10.04
N GLY A 35 -4.12 -30.66 -11.23
CA GLY A 35 -3.13 -29.99 -12.11
C GLY A 35 -3.52 -28.56 -12.48
N ILE A 36 -4.81 -28.27 -12.59
CA ILE A 36 -5.31 -26.91 -12.88
C ILE A 36 -5.00 -25.93 -11.74
N ASP A 37 -5.09 -26.37 -10.48
CA ASP A 37 -4.78 -25.54 -9.31
C ASP A 37 -3.29 -25.24 -9.26
N LEU A 38 -2.44 -26.23 -9.54
CA LEU A 38 -1.00 -26.03 -9.63
C LEU A 38 -0.61 -25.01 -10.71
N VAL A 39 -1.18 -25.15 -11.90
CA VAL A 39 -0.93 -24.24 -13.03
C VAL A 39 -1.42 -22.83 -12.72
N TRP A 40 -2.62 -22.70 -12.15
CA TRP A 40 -3.18 -21.40 -11.81
C TRP A 40 -2.36 -20.68 -10.75
N VAL A 41 -2.08 -21.32 -9.60
CA VAL A 41 -1.34 -20.69 -8.50
C VAL A 41 0.11 -20.37 -8.88
N THR A 42 0.73 -21.20 -9.73
CA THR A 42 2.06 -20.89 -10.29
C THR A 42 1.99 -19.65 -11.19
N THR A 43 1.00 -19.59 -12.08
CA THR A 43 0.79 -18.43 -12.97
C THR A 43 0.50 -17.18 -12.16
N ALA A 44 -0.35 -17.28 -11.13
CA ALA A 44 -0.66 -16.20 -10.21
C ALA A 44 0.58 -15.69 -9.48
N SER A 45 1.49 -16.59 -9.06
CA SER A 45 2.79 -16.20 -8.46
C SER A 45 3.62 -15.34 -9.42
N CYS A 46 3.68 -15.72 -10.70
CA CYS A 46 4.36 -14.92 -11.73
C CYS A 46 3.70 -13.56 -11.96
N LEU A 47 2.36 -13.49 -11.93
CA LEU A 47 1.61 -12.24 -12.06
C LEU A 47 1.87 -11.30 -10.88
N VAL A 48 1.91 -11.82 -9.64
CA VAL A 48 2.27 -11.00 -8.47
C VAL A 48 3.72 -10.51 -8.57
N PHE A 49 4.64 -11.34 -9.05
CA PHE A 49 6.02 -10.91 -9.29
C PHE A 49 6.11 -9.72 -10.26
N VAL A 50 5.29 -9.68 -11.32
CA VAL A 50 5.23 -8.56 -12.28
C VAL A 50 4.79 -7.24 -11.62
N MET A 51 4.09 -7.28 -10.49
CA MET A 51 3.69 -6.08 -9.76
C MET A 51 4.89 -5.32 -9.17
N ILE A 52 6.01 -5.99 -8.88
CA ILE A 52 7.22 -5.35 -8.34
C ILE A 52 7.86 -4.38 -9.37
N PRO A 53 8.21 -4.81 -10.61
CA PRO A 53 8.69 -3.87 -11.63
C PRO A 53 7.61 -2.88 -12.09
N ALA A 54 6.32 -3.21 -11.93
CA ALA A 54 5.24 -2.26 -12.16
C ALA A 54 5.30 -1.07 -11.17
N LEU A 55 5.54 -1.33 -9.88
CA LEU A 55 5.78 -0.28 -8.88
C LEU A 55 7.03 0.54 -9.20
N SER A 56 8.11 -0.10 -9.64
CA SER A 56 9.32 0.59 -10.10
C SER A 56 9.03 1.61 -11.20
N LEU A 57 8.14 1.28 -12.15
CA LEU A 57 7.72 2.21 -13.21
C LEU A 57 6.85 3.34 -12.65
N ILE A 58 5.86 3.04 -11.80
CA ILE A 58 4.99 4.05 -11.19
C ILE A 58 5.82 5.05 -10.39
N TYR A 59 6.67 4.57 -9.47
CA TYR A 59 7.49 5.44 -8.64
C TYR A 59 8.47 6.27 -9.45
N SER A 60 9.13 5.66 -10.44
CA SER A 60 10.00 6.41 -11.38
C SER A 60 9.23 7.50 -12.12
N GLY A 61 8.01 7.20 -12.59
CA GLY A 61 7.15 8.15 -13.29
C GLY A 61 6.64 9.30 -12.41
N LEU A 62 6.41 9.07 -11.12
CA LEU A 62 5.99 10.08 -10.16
C LEU A 62 7.13 10.96 -9.62
N SER A 63 8.37 10.55 -9.84
CA SER A 63 9.55 11.17 -9.24
C SER A 63 10.13 12.34 -10.03
N ASN A 64 11.45 12.54 -9.97
CA ASN A 64 12.19 13.52 -10.77
C ASN A 64 13.30 12.81 -11.56
N ARG A 65 13.85 13.49 -12.60
CA ARG A 65 14.94 12.96 -13.46
C ARG A 65 16.08 12.33 -12.69
N SER A 66 16.45 13.01 -11.61
CA SER A 66 17.58 12.75 -10.73
C SER A 66 17.43 11.47 -9.90
N PHE A 67 16.21 10.98 -9.67
CA PHE A 67 15.96 9.83 -8.80
C PHE A 67 15.29 8.62 -9.50
N ALA A 68 14.88 8.79 -10.76
CA ALA A 68 14.20 7.77 -11.56
C ALA A 68 14.92 6.40 -11.61
N LEU A 69 16.25 6.38 -11.77
CA LEU A 69 17.03 5.13 -11.80
C LEU A 69 17.06 4.41 -10.45
N THR A 70 17.19 5.16 -9.36
CA THR A 70 17.17 4.60 -7.99
C THR A 70 15.79 4.01 -7.68
N LEU A 71 14.73 4.70 -8.09
CA LEU A 71 13.34 4.26 -7.90
C LEU A 71 12.99 3.04 -8.73
N PHE A 72 13.67 2.85 -9.86
CA PHE A 72 13.49 1.63 -10.62
C PHE A 72 14.18 0.42 -9.95
N ARG A 73 15.39 0.61 -9.40
CA ARG A 73 16.23 -0.47 -8.89
C ARG A 73 15.86 -0.93 -7.48
N LEU A 74 15.51 0.00 -6.58
CA LEU A 74 15.37 -0.32 -5.16
C LEU A 74 14.13 -1.20 -4.82
N PRO A 75 12.95 -1.07 -5.47
CA PRO A 75 11.86 -2.04 -5.28
C PRO A 75 12.25 -3.46 -5.73
N MET A 76 13.02 -3.58 -6.81
CA MET A 76 13.52 -4.88 -7.30
C MET A 76 14.51 -5.52 -6.33
N ILE A 77 15.47 -4.73 -5.82
CA ILE A 77 16.48 -5.22 -4.85
C ILE A 77 15.81 -5.63 -3.54
N THR A 78 14.87 -4.82 -3.05
CA THR A 78 14.18 -5.07 -1.78
C THR A 78 13.25 -6.28 -1.90
N GLY A 79 12.53 -6.41 -3.01
CA GLY A 79 11.78 -7.62 -3.34
C GLY A 79 12.66 -8.87 -3.36
N ALA A 80 13.87 -8.80 -3.95
CA ALA A 80 14.81 -9.92 -3.94
C ALA A 80 15.35 -10.24 -2.54
N CYS A 81 15.70 -9.22 -1.74
CA CYS A 81 16.16 -9.41 -0.36
C CYS A 81 15.07 -10.04 0.52
N VAL A 82 13.83 -9.57 0.39
CA VAL A 82 12.69 -10.12 1.13
C VAL A 82 12.30 -11.50 0.63
N GLY A 83 12.38 -11.77 -0.68
CA GLY A 83 12.21 -13.12 -1.21
C GLY A 83 13.24 -14.11 -0.64
N MET A 84 14.50 -13.70 -0.49
CA MET A 84 15.52 -14.53 0.18
C MET A 84 15.23 -14.71 1.67
N GLN A 85 14.85 -13.62 2.35
CA GLN A 85 14.45 -13.64 3.75
C GLN A 85 13.27 -14.59 4.01
N TRP A 86 12.30 -14.61 3.09
CA TRP A 86 11.13 -15.47 3.14
C TRP A 86 11.50 -16.95 3.13
N VAL A 87 12.40 -17.35 2.23
CA VAL A 87 12.91 -18.73 2.14
C VAL A 87 13.70 -19.12 3.40
N LEU A 88 14.55 -18.22 3.91
CA LEU A 88 15.39 -18.51 5.07
C LEU A 88 14.56 -18.68 6.35
N TRP A 89 13.62 -17.78 6.61
CA TRP A 89 12.83 -17.83 7.84
C TRP A 89 11.42 -17.21 7.75
N GLY A 90 11.10 -16.37 6.76
CA GLY A 90 9.79 -15.69 6.75
C GLY A 90 8.59 -16.63 6.64
N TYR A 91 8.69 -17.66 5.80
CA TYR A 91 7.67 -18.70 5.73
C TYR A 91 7.54 -19.48 7.07
N LEU A 92 8.67 -19.81 7.70
CA LEU A 92 8.70 -20.46 9.01
C LEU A 92 7.96 -19.62 10.06
N VAL A 93 8.20 -18.32 10.09
CA VAL A 93 7.56 -17.42 11.06
C VAL A 93 6.07 -17.27 10.78
N THR A 94 5.69 -17.23 9.50
CA THR A 94 4.32 -16.91 9.11
C THR A 94 3.41 -18.13 9.20
N PHE A 95 3.75 -19.22 8.50
CA PHE A 95 2.81 -20.31 8.21
C PHE A 95 3.12 -21.63 8.92
N SER A 96 4.31 -21.79 9.51
CA SER A 96 4.61 -23.00 10.30
C SER A 96 3.87 -23.03 11.64
N ASP A 97 3.80 -24.21 12.25
CA ASP A 97 3.27 -24.35 13.61
C ASP A 97 4.11 -23.54 14.61
N SER A 98 3.45 -23.03 15.64
CA SER A 98 4.15 -22.23 16.65
C SER A 98 5.04 -23.11 17.52
N ALA A 99 6.28 -22.66 17.75
CA ALA A 99 7.14 -23.25 18.77
C ALA A 99 6.76 -22.79 20.19
N LEU A 100 5.96 -21.74 20.30
CA LEU A 100 5.51 -21.15 21.56
C LEU A 100 4.02 -21.47 21.78
N SER A 101 3.56 -21.39 23.04
CA SER A 101 2.12 -21.46 23.32
C SER A 101 1.36 -20.27 22.75
N SER A 102 2.05 -19.15 22.50
CA SER A 102 1.50 -17.98 21.85
C SER A 102 1.39 -18.19 20.35
N ASN A 103 0.19 -18.08 19.79
CA ASN A 103 -0.08 -18.10 18.35
C ASN A 103 0.48 -16.89 17.57
N TRP A 104 1.30 -16.05 18.22
CA TRP A 104 1.87 -14.82 17.69
C TRP A 104 3.02 -15.05 16.70
N TRP A 105 3.71 -16.18 16.78
CA TRP A 105 4.93 -16.45 16.00
C TRP A 105 5.03 -17.94 15.62
N GLY A 106 5.34 -18.25 14.37
CA GLY A 106 5.66 -19.61 13.91
C GLY A 106 7.10 -19.98 14.27
N GLY A 107 7.45 -21.27 14.33
CA GLY A 107 8.79 -21.62 14.79
C GLY A 107 9.24 -23.05 14.56
N GLN A 108 8.54 -23.81 13.72
CA GLN A 108 8.91 -25.18 13.48
C GLN A 108 10.22 -25.25 12.67
N ALA A 109 11.31 -25.68 13.32
CA ALA A 109 12.65 -25.65 12.72
C ALA A 109 12.76 -26.42 11.39
N SER A 110 11.86 -27.37 11.11
CA SER A 110 11.77 -28.08 9.84
C SER A 110 11.38 -27.20 8.65
N ALA A 111 10.69 -26.08 8.89
CA ALA A 111 10.28 -25.14 7.84
C ALA A 111 11.39 -24.13 7.45
N GLY A 112 12.42 -23.97 8.30
CA GLY A 112 13.50 -23.00 8.09
C GLY A 112 14.36 -23.37 6.90
N GLY A 113 14.69 -22.39 6.06
CA GLY A 113 15.43 -22.61 4.81
C GLY A 113 14.75 -23.58 3.84
N TYR A 114 13.42 -23.71 3.93
CA TYR A 114 12.61 -24.67 3.17
C TYR A 114 13.03 -26.14 3.33
N LYS A 115 13.72 -26.49 4.43
CA LYS A 115 14.29 -27.84 4.63
C LYS A 115 13.26 -28.97 4.53
N SER A 116 12.01 -28.72 4.93
CA SER A 116 10.91 -29.70 4.85
C SER A 116 9.65 -29.12 4.21
N VAL A 117 9.78 -28.05 3.42
CA VAL A 117 8.69 -27.39 2.69
C VAL A 117 8.67 -27.95 1.28
N LEU A 118 7.79 -28.93 1.03
CA LEU A 118 7.72 -29.67 -0.25
C LEU A 118 6.27 -29.99 -0.62
N GLY A 119 5.92 -31.28 -0.64
CA GLY A 119 4.64 -31.79 -1.13
C GLY A 119 3.60 -31.99 -0.05
N MET A 120 3.78 -31.43 1.16
CA MET A 120 2.76 -31.48 2.20
C MET A 120 1.53 -30.68 1.75
N PRO A 121 0.31 -31.15 2.03
CA PRO A 121 -0.88 -30.41 1.64
C PRO A 121 -1.12 -29.23 2.58
N ILE A 122 -1.39 -28.06 2.00
CA ILE A 122 -1.94 -26.90 2.70
C ILE A 122 -3.43 -26.84 2.38
N SER A 123 -4.26 -26.85 3.42
CA SER A 123 -5.71 -26.67 3.29
C SER A 123 -6.00 -25.25 2.82
N VAL A 124 -6.84 -25.15 1.80
CA VAL A 124 -6.99 -23.93 1.01
C VAL A 124 -8.31 -23.18 1.27
N GLY A 125 -9.21 -23.78 2.05
CA GLY A 125 -10.54 -23.22 2.30
C GLY A 125 -10.63 -22.26 3.48
N ASP A 126 -11.62 -21.36 3.41
CA ASP A 126 -12.12 -20.65 4.59
C ASP A 126 -13.11 -21.51 5.38
N GLY A 127 -13.07 -21.43 6.71
CA GLY A 127 -13.95 -22.19 7.59
C GLY A 127 -13.42 -23.58 7.94
N THR A 128 -14.31 -24.57 8.09
CA THR A 128 -13.95 -25.89 8.65
C THR A 128 -13.66 -26.97 7.60
N ASN A 129 -13.90 -26.69 6.32
CA ASN A 129 -13.68 -27.66 5.26
C ASN A 129 -12.21 -27.59 4.76
N THR A 130 -11.55 -28.74 4.65
CA THR A 130 -10.15 -28.88 4.24
C THR A 130 -9.95 -29.66 2.93
N ASP A 131 -10.99 -29.76 2.09
CA ASP A 131 -11.01 -30.63 0.91
C ASP A 131 -10.10 -30.15 -0.24
N ALA A 132 -9.89 -28.85 -0.39
CA ALA A 132 -8.94 -28.33 -1.37
C ALA A 132 -7.54 -28.22 -0.76
N VAL A 133 -6.57 -28.74 -1.49
CA VAL A 133 -5.17 -28.79 -1.07
C VAL A 133 -4.25 -28.36 -2.20
N VAL A 134 -3.31 -27.47 -1.92
CA VAL A 134 -2.14 -27.22 -2.77
C VAL A 134 -0.87 -27.69 -2.06
N PRO A 135 0.19 -28.05 -2.79
CA PRO A 135 1.47 -28.37 -2.18
C PRO A 135 2.03 -27.17 -1.42
N GLU A 136 2.59 -27.43 -0.24
CA GLU A 136 3.17 -26.44 0.65
C GLU A 136 4.23 -25.58 -0.04
N LEU A 137 5.07 -26.17 -0.88
CA LEU A 137 6.07 -25.43 -1.64
C LEU A 137 5.46 -24.39 -2.59
N LEU A 138 4.34 -24.72 -3.24
CA LEU A 138 3.67 -23.80 -4.15
C LEU A 138 2.98 -22.67 -3.38
N PHE A 139 2.34 -23.00 -2.26
CA PHE A 139 1.78 -22.01 -1.34
C PHE A 139 2.86 -21.06 -0.81
N ALA A 140 3.99 -21.62 -0.35
CA ALA A 140 5.13 -20.84 0.14
C ALA A 140 5.73 -19.92 -0.93
N LEU A 141 5.78 -20.36 -2.21
CA LEU A 141 6.19 -19.53 -3.34
C LEU A 141 5.21 -18.36 -3.54
N TYR A 142 3.92 -18.66 -3.60
CA TYR A 142 2.87 -17.67 -3.86
C TYR A 142 2.84 -16.58 -2.79
N GLU A 143 2.79 -16.96 -1.51
CA GLU A 143 2.80 -16.04 -0.37
C GLU A 143 4.11 -15.23 -0.26
N GLY A 144 5.24 -15.81 -0.67
CA GLY A 144 6.52 -15.10 -0.74
C GLY A 144 6.51 -13.93 -1.73
N MET A 145 5.64 -13.97 -2.75
CA MET A 145 5.46 -12.85 -3.67
C MET A 145 4.71 -11.68 -3.01
N PHE A 146 3.77 -11.94 -2.09
CA PHE A 146 3.09 -10.90 -1.30
C PHE A 146 4.08 -10.22 -0.35
N ALA A 147 4.96 -10.98 0.29
CA ALA A 147 6.02 -10.44 1.14
C ALA A 147 6.94 -9.51 0.34
N SER A 148 7.41 -10.00 -0.81
CA SER A 148 8.31 -9.26 -1.71
C SER A 148 7.64 -8.00 -2.27
N PHE A 149 6.36 -8.08 -2.66
CA PHE A 149 5.57 -6.95 -3.13
C PHE A 149 5.34 -5.91 -2.02
N THR A 150 4.98 -6.34 -0.82
CA THR A 150 4.76 -5.43 0.32
C THR A 150 6.02 -4.64 0.64
N ALA A 151 7.17 -5.30 0.65
CA ALA A 151 8.47 -4.65 0.82
C ALA A 151 8.75 -3.61 -0.28
N ALA A 152 8.44 -3.95 -1.54
CA ALA A 152 8.55 -3.04 -2.67
C ALA A 152 7.63 -1.83 -2.54
N VAL A 153 6.42 -1.98 -1.97
CA VAL A 153 5.51 -0.86 -1.69
C VAL A 153 6.13 0.12 -0.69
N VAL A 154 6.63 -0.40 0.45
CA VAL A 154 7.24 0.43 1.51
C VAL A 154 8.36 1.33 0.97
N CYS A 155 9.10 0.86 -0.03
CA CYS A 155 10.17 1.62 -0.64
C CYS A 155 9.70 3.00 -1.11
N GLY A 156 8.53 3.10 -1.76
CA GLY A 156 8.04 4.33 -2.39
C GLY A 156 8.00 5.53 -1.43
N GLY A 157 7.64 5.31 -0.17
CA GLY A 157 7.51 6.37 0.83
C GLY A 157 8.81 6.70 1.60
N THR A 158 9.79 5.80 1.57
CA THR A 158 11.07 5.93 2.28
C THR A 158 12.22 6.36 1.37
N MET A 159 11.99 6.24 0.07
CA MET A 159 12.85 6.68 -1.02
C MET A 159 13.07 8.20 -0.99
N GLN A 160 14.29 8.64 -1.34
CA GLN A 160 14.87 9.99 -1.18
C GLN A 160 15.37 10.36 0.24
N ARG A 161 15.05 9.57 1.27
CA ARG A 161 15.34 9.92 2.68
C ARG A 161 16.22 8.93 3.42
N ALA A 162 16.42 7.77 2.83
CA ALA A 162 17.28 6.71 3.35
C ALA A 162 18.38 6.40 2.35
N ARG A 163 19.60 6.16 2.86
CA ARG A 163 20.64 5.54 2.05
C ARG A 163 20.20 4.11 1.68
N PRO A 164 20.25 3.70 0.40
CA PRO A 164 19.75 2.39 -0.05
C PRO A 164 20.28 1.22 0.78
N GLN A 165 21.57 1.24 1.14
CA GLN A 165 22.20 0.20 1.97
C GLN A 165 21.55 0.07 3.36
N ARG A 166 21.26 1.20 4.02
CA ARG A 166 20.58 1.21 5.34
C ARG A 166 19.14 0.76 5.22
N PHE A 167 18.48 1.15 4.12
CA PHE A 167 17.12 0.74 3.83
C PHE A 167 17.01 -0.77 3.60
N ILE A 168 17.97 -1.40 2.93
CA ILE A 168 17.98 -2.86 2.74
C ILE A 168 18.07 -3.62 4.08
N ILE A 169 18.91 -3.13 5.01
CA ILE A 169 19.00 -3.70 6.36
C ILE A 169 17.66 -3.52 7.10
N PHE A 170 17.11 -2.30 7.04
CA PHE A 170 15.81 -1.99 7.64
C PHE A 170 14.70 -2.90 7.09
N ILE A 171 14.54 -3.00 5.77
CA ILE A 171 13.43 -3.73 5.18
C ILE A 171 13.52 -5.23 5.44
N THR A 172 14.73 -5.78 5.52
CA THR A 172 14.95 -7.20 5.83
C THR A 172 14.55 -7.53 7.27
N LEU A 173 14.93 -6.66 8.23
CA LEU A 173 14.51 -6.79 9.63
C LEU A 173 13.02 -6.50 9.81
N TRP A 174 12.51 -5.51 9.09
CA TRP A 174 11.11 -5.13 9.10
C TRP A 174 10.22 -6.25 8.56
N SER A 175 10.63 -6.94 7.49
CA SER A 175 9.87 -8.07 6.96
C SER A 175 9.70 -9.15 8.03
N LEU A 176 10.80 -9.50 8.71
CA LEU A 176 10.78 -10.46 9.81
C LEU A 176 9.93 -10.02 11.00
N LEU A 177 10.08 -8.78 11.47
CA LEU A 177 9.49 -8.34 12.74
C LEU A 177 8.11 -7.68 12.59
N VAL A 178 7.72 -7.31 11.38
CA VAL A 178 6.48 -6.58 11.10
C VAL A 178 5.59 -7.33 10.12
N TYR A 179 6.08 -7.64 8.92
CA TYR A 179 5.27 -8.29 7.90
C TYR A 179 4.90 -9.73 8.32
N ASP A 180 5.89 -10.57 8.64
CA ASP A 180 5.68 -12.00 8.93
C ASP A 180 4.69 -12.21 10.11
N PRO A 181 4.76 -11.46 11.23
CA PRO A 181 3.78 -11.57 12.31
C PRO A 181 2.37 -11.15 11.91
N VAL A 182 2.22 -10.02 11.22
CA VAL A 182 0.89 -9.53 10.85
C VAL A 182 0.26 -10.47 9.82
N ALA A 183 1.04 -10.94 8.84
CA ALA A 183 0.62 -11.97 7.90
C ALA A 183 0.21 -13.27 8.63
N ARG A 184 0.95 -13.69 9.66
CA ARG A 184 0.56 -14.84 10.47
C ARG A 184 -0.80 -14.62 11.12
N TRP A 185 -1.02 -13.47 11.74
CA TRP A 185 -2.24 -13.22 12.48
C TRP A 185 -3.48 -13.29 11.57
N SER A 186 -3.38 -12.71 10.37
CA SER A 186 -4.49 -12.60 9.42
C SER A 186 -4.66 -13.84 8.53
N TRP A 187 -3.59 -14.56 8.15
CA TRP A 187 -3.66 -15.63 7.14
C TRP A 187 -3.31 -17.03 7.62
N SER A 188 -2.49 -17.17 8.67
CA SER A 188 -2.17 -18.51 9.17
C SER A 188 -3.44 -19.16 9.74
N LYS A 189 -3.62 -20.47 9.52
CA LYS A 189 -4.67 -21.27 10.19
C LYS A 189 -4.59 -21.16 11.72
N ASN A 190 -3.39 -20.93 12.24
CA ASN A 190 -3.12 -20.77 13.67
C ASN A 190 -3.11 -19.29 14.10
N GLY A 191 -3.31 -18.35 13.16
CA GLY A 191 -3.34 -16.91 13.40
C GLY A 191 -4.54 -16.51 14.24
N TRP A 192 -4.33 -15.69 15.26
CA TRP A 192 -5.39 -15.37 16.21
C TRP A 192 -6.50 -14.50 15.60
N LEU A 193 -6.20 -13.59 14.66
CA LEU A 193 -7.22 -12.81 13.94
C LEU A 193 -8.01 -13.70 12.96
N LYS A 194 -7.32 -14.58 12.23
CA LYS A 194 -7.96 -15.60 11.37
C LYS A 194 -8.92 -16.47 12.16
N VAL A 195 -8.50 -16.97 13.33
CA VAL A 195 -9.34 -17.79 14.23
C VAL A 195 -10.51 -17.00 14.80
N LEU A 196 -10.36 -15.71 15.10
CA LEU A 196 -11.49 -14.84 15.50
C LEU A 196 -12.53 -14.67 14.38
N GLY A 197 -12.15 -14.93 13.13
CA GLY A 197 -13.01 -14.88 11.96
C GLY A 197 -12.93 -13.55 11.21
N THR A 198 -11.78 -12.87 11.23
CA THR A 198 -11.54 -11.73 10.35
C THR A 198 -11.46 -12.21 8.89
N LEU A 199 -11.92 -11.35 7.98
CA LEU A 199 -12.00 -11.61 6.55
C LEU A 199 -10.96 -10.77 5.83
N ASP A 200 -9.86 -11.39 5.43
CA ASP A 200 -8.89 -10.74 4.58
C ASP A 200 -8.46 -11.69 3.46
N PHE A 201 -9.03 -11.49 2.28
CA PHE A 201 -8.90 -12.42 1.17
C PHE A 201 -7.50 -12.41 0.54
N ALA A 202 -6.99 -11.22 0.22
CA ALA A 202 -5.72 -11.07 -0.49
C ALA A 202 -4.79 -10.00 0.13
N GLY A 203 -5.10 -9.46 1.31
CA GLY A 203 -4.13 -8.69 2.09
C GLY A 203 -4.45 -7.21 2.27
N GLY A 204 -5.67 -6.89 2.69
CA GLY A 204 -6.01 -5.57 3.19
C GLY A 204 -5.09 -5.17 4.34
N THR A 205 -4.95 -6.03 5.37
CA THR A 205 -4.06 -5.75 6.50
C THR A 205 -2.59 -6.05 6.19
N PRO A 206 -2.17 -7.30 5.93
CA PRO A 206 -0.75 -7.66 5.83
C PRO A 206 0.02 -6.93 4.72
N VAL A 207 -0.65 -6.52 3.64
CA VAL A 207 -0.01 -5.83 2.52
C VAL A 207 -0.27 -4.34 2.60
N HIS A 208 -1.52 -3.90 2.52
CA HIS A 208 -1.82 -2.48 2.29
C HIS A 208 -1.75 -1.63 3.57
N ILE A 209 -2.42 -2.04 4.65
CA ILE A 209 -2.36 -1.30 5.92
C ILE A 209 -0.95 -1.34 6.50
N VAL A 210 -0.29 -2.50 6.49
CA VAL A 210 1.08 -2.65 6.97
C VAL A 210 2.06 -1.77 6.16
N SER A 211 2.07 -1.85 4.82
CA SER A 211 3.00 -1.04 4.04
C SER A 211 2.74 0.46 4.17
N GLY A 212 1.47 0.90 4.08
CA GLY A 212 1.11 2.31 4.22
C GLY A 212 1.46 2.86 5.60
N THR A 213 1.15 2.11 6.66
CA THR A 213 1.44 2.54 8.04
C THR A 213 2.93 2.54 8.33
N THR A 214 3.71 1.65 7.71
CA THR A 214 5.17 1.69 7.76
C THR A 214 5.72 2.98 7.16
N VAL A 215 5.19 3.42 6.01
CA VAL A 215 5.56 4.71 5.42
C VAL A 215 5.23 5.87 6.36
N ALA A 216 4.07 5.86 7.02
CA ALA A 216 3.72 6.88 8.00
C ALA A 216 4.68 6.90 9.20
N ALA A 217 5.02 5.74 9.77
CA ALA A 217 5.99 5.62 10.86
C ALA A 217 7.37 6.13 10.44
N PHE A 218 7.81 5.78 9.23
CA PHE A 218 9.09 6.25 8.68
C PHE A 218 9.10 7.76 8.47
N ALA A 219 8.03 8.33 7.91
CA ALA A 219 7.88 9.77 7.70
C ALA A 219 7.86 10.55 9.03
N ILE A 220 7.21 10.02 10.07
CA ILE A 220 7.22 10.61 11.41
C ILE A 220 8.61 10.53 12.04
N PHE A 221 9.29 9.39 11.94
CA PHE A 221 10.67 9.25 12.40
C PHE A 221 11.58 10.30 11.76
N CYS A 222 11.57 10.41 10.42
CA CYS A 222 12.34 11.44 9.71
C CYS A 222 11.98 12.87 10.16
N SER A 223 10.71 13.14 10.42
CA SER A 223 10.23 14.46 10.84
C SER A 223 10.64 14.83 12.27
N ILE A 224 10.69 13.85 13.19
CA ILE A 224 11.20 14.06 14.55
C ILE A 224 12.70 14.37 14.51
N GLU A 225 13.43 13.63 13.66
CA GLU A 225 14.88 13.78 13.52
C GLU A 225 15.29 15.05 12.76
N SER A 226 14.41 15.65 11.94
CA SER A 226 14.67 16.93 11.28
C SER A 226 14.28 18.15 12.12
N ASN A 227 13.20 18.08 12.91
CA ASN A 227 12.71 19.20 13.74
C ASN A 227 13.44 19.33 15.10
N LYS A 228 14.76 19.16 15.16
CA LYS A 228 15.56 19.28 16.41
C LYS A 228 15.06 18.45 17.61
N GLY A 229 14.20 17.45 17.40
CA GLY A 229 13.72 16.51 18.42
C GLY A 229 12.19 16.43 18.59
N PRO A 230 11.71 15.55 19.50
CA PRO A 230 10.29 15.23 19.63
C PRO A 230 9.41 16.40 20.07
N SER A 231 9.92 17.29 20.92
CA SER A 231 9.14 18.40 21.51
C SER A 231 8.67 19.41 20.46
N GLU A 232 9.55 19.83 19.55
CA GLU A 232 9.21 20.72 18.44
C GLU A 232 8.27 20.03 17.44
N PHE A 233 8.48 18.74 17.16
CA PHE A 233 7.57 17.94 16.34
C PHE A 233 6.15 17.93 16.93
N TYR A 234 5.99 17.61 18.22
CA TYR A 234 4.68 17.59 18.88
C TYR A 234 4.03 18.98 18.90
N ARG A 235 4.80 20.04 19.11
CA ARG A 235 4.29 21.43 19.03
C ARG A 235 3.81 21.77 17.62
N ALA A 236 4.57 21.42 16.60
CA ALA A 236 4.18 21.62 15.21
C ALA A 236 2.94 20.81 14.83
N ALA A 237 2.84 19.56 15.29
CA ALA A 237 1.67 18.71 15.10
C ALA A 237 0.43 19.30 15.80
N ALA A 238 0.55 19.74 17.06
CA ALA A 238 -0.52 20.40 17.79
C ALA A 238 -1.01 21.66 17.08
N ASN A 239 -0.09 22.50 16.59
CA ASN A 239 -0.42 23.70 15.81
C ASN A 239 -1.20 23.35 14.53
N ARG A 240 -0.81 22.28 13.82
CA ARG A 240 -1.55 21.78 12.65
C ARG A 240 -2.96 21.33 13.01
N VAL A 241 -3.13 20.54 14.08
CA VAL A 241 -4.45 20.11 14.56
C VAL A 241 -5.33 21.32 14.89
N ILE A 242 -4.79 22.31 15.60
CA ILE A 242 -5.52 23.55 15.92
C ILE A 242 -5.89 24.32 14.65
N SER A 243 -4.98 24.43 13.68
CA SER A 243 -5.25 25.08 12.39
C SER A 243 -6.37 24.38 11.63
N ARG A 244 -6.34 23.04 11.56
CA ARG A 244 -7.37 22.26 10.86
C ARG A 244 -8.72 22.33 11.57
N ALA A 245 -8.73 22.30 12.90
CA ALA A 245 -9.96 22.47 13.68
C ALA A 245 -10.60 23.86 13.45
N LYS A 246 -9.78 24.91 13.33
CA LYS A 246 -10.25 26.26 12.97
C LYS A 246 -10.83 26.30 11.55
N GLU A 247 -10.16 25.70 10.58
CA GLU A 247 -10.67 25.59 9.19
C GLU A 247 -11.99 24.82 9.14
N ALA A 248 -12.11 23.70 9.86
CA ALA A 248 -13.32 22.90 9.92
C ALA A 248 -14.48 23.69 10.56
N PHE A 249 -14.22 24.38 11.68
CA PHE A 249 -15.22 25.22 12.33
C PHE A 249 -15.68 26.36 11.43
N TYR A 250 -14.75 26.99 10.70
CA TYR A 250 -15.05 28.04 9.73
C TYR A 250 -15.93 27.52 8.59
N ASN A 251 -15.60 26.36 8.02
CA ASN A 251 -16.37 25.74 6.94
C ASN A 251 -17.80 25.36 7.40
N VAL A 252 -17.94 24.79 8.60
CA VAL A 252 -19.26 24.48 9.18
C VAL A 252 -20.08 25.75 9.39
N ARG A 253 -19.47 26.82 9.92
CA ARG A 253 -20.12 28.12 10.10
C ARG A 253 -20.61 28.69 8.76
N CYS A 254 -19.77 28.63 7.72
CA CYS A 254 -20.13 29.09 6.38
C CYS A 254 -21.33 28.29 5.80
N ILE A 255 -21.35 26.97 5.99
CA ILE A 255 -22.48 26.12 5.57
C ILE A 255 -23.75 26.47 6.34
N VAL A 256 -23.67 26.72 7.66
CA VAL A 256 -24.80 27.14 8.48
C VAL A 256 -25.33 28.50 8.05
N ASP A 257 -24.45 29.45 7.75
CA ASP A 257 -24.81 30.80 7.30
C ASP A 257 -25.51 30.75 5.93
N ILE A 258 -25.02 29.92 5.00
CA ILE A 258 -25.66 29.66 3.70
C ILE A 258 -27.03 28.98 3.89
N ALA A 259 -27.12 27.95 4.74
CA ALA A 259 -28.37 27.25 5.02
C ALA A 259 -29.40 28.17 5.68
N TYR A 260 -28.98 29.03 6.61
CA TYR A 260 -29.83 30.03 7.25
C TYR A 260 -30.33 31.09 6.24
N GLY A 261 -29.46 31.56 5.35
CA GLY A 261 -29.84 32.47 4.26
C GLY A 261 -30.81 31.86 3.26
N LEU A 262 -30.67 30.57 2.93
CA LEU A 262 -31.59 29.83 2.05
C LEU A 262 -32.94 29.57 2.72
N LEU A 263 -32.96 29.26 4.02
CA LEU A 263 -34.17 28.98 4.79
C LEU A 263 -35.01 30.24 5.10
N THR A 264 -34.40 31.42 5.06
CA THR A 264 -35.09 32.69 5.38
C THR A 264 -35.68 33.42 4.15
N PHE A 265 -35.75 32.76 2.99
CA PHE A 265 -36.43 33.22 1.75
C PHE A 265 -36.31 34.73 1.50
N GLY A 266 -35.08 35.19 1.22
CA GLY A 266 -34.83 36.48 0.57
C GLY A 266 -35.31 37.74 1.30
N ARG A 267 -35.60 37.68 2.61
CA ARG A 267 -36.13 38.85 3.34
C ARG A 267 -35.12 39.75 4.03
N HIS A 268 -33.83 39.46 3.95
CA HIS A 268 -32.80 40.48 4.16
C HIS A 268 -31.90 40.45 2.94
N ALA A 269 -32.09 41.44 2.05
CA ALA A 269 -31.00 41.91 1.23
C ALA A 269 -29.80 42.09 2.16
N LEU A 270 -28.64 41.61 1.71
CA LEU A 270 -27.37 41.77 2.40
C LEU A 270 -27.14 43.27 2.65
N GLU A 271 -27.64 43.79 3.77
CA GLU A 271 -27.28 45.11 4.28
C GLU A 271 -25.80 45.03 4.61
N ASP A 272 -24.99 45.61 3.72
CA ASP A 272 -23.74 46.34 3.94
C ASP A 272 -22.90 45.96 5.18
N LYS A 273 -22.82 44.67 5.50
CA LYS A 273 -21.75 44.16 6.33
C LYS A 273 -20.64 43.82 5.36
N GLU A 274 -19.61 44.66 5.39
CA GLU A 274 -18.31 44.34 4.81
C GLU A 274 -18.05 42.84 5.01
N PRO A 275 -17.69 42.08 3.96
CA PRO A 275 -17.32 40.69 4.14
C PRO A 275 -16.25 40.66 5.24
N PRO A 276 -16.44 39.88 6.31
CA PRO A 276 -15.51 39.91 7.42
C PRO A 276 -14.17 39.39 6.94
N MET A 277 -13.28 40.33 6.58
CA MET A 277 -11.86 40.14 6.32
C MET A 277 -11.51 39.39 5.02
N ASN A 278 -10.53 39.94 4.29
CA ASN A 278 -9.88 39.41 3.09
C ASN A 278 -10.07 37.90 2.88
N ILE A 279 -10.90 37.53 1.91
CA ILE A 279 -10.93 36.19 1.30
C ILE A 279 -9.68 36.06 0.42
N GLU A 280 -8.50 36.14 1.02
CA GLU A 280 -7.23 35.89 0.32
C GLU A 280 -6.88 34.39 0.28
N GLN A 281 -7.66 33.53 0.94
CA GLN A 281 -7.41 32.09 0.94
C GLN A 281 -8.55 31.35 0.23
N PRO A 282 -8.29 30.71 -0.92
CA PRO A 282 -9.31 29.94 -1.60
C PRO A 282 -9.81 28.82 -0.69
N LEU A 283 -11.13 28.58 -0.68
CA LEU A 283 -11.83 27.51 0.05
C LEU A 283 -11.17 26.12 -0.15
N PHE A 284 -10.47 25.97 -1.27
CA PHE A 284 -9.52 24.91 -1.52
C PHE A 284 -8.15 25.57 -1.68
N LYS A 285 -7.28 25.46 -0.66
CA LYS A 285 -5.85 25.75 -0.86
C LYS A 285 -5.41 24.95 -2.08
N LYS A 286 -4.86 25.64 -3.08
CA LYS A 286 -4.31 25.07 -4.31
C LYS A 286 -3.33 23.98 -3.87
N ALA A 287 -3.80 22.73 -3.80
CA ALA A 287 -2.89 21.61 -3.62
C ALA A 287 -1.98 21.70 -4.84
N ALA A 288 -0.70 21.97 -4.63
CA ALA A 288 0.26 21.98 -5.71
C ALA A 288 0.23 20.56 -6.30
N ALA A 289 -0.54 20.38 -7.36
CA ALA A 289 -0.63 19.12 -8.07
C ALA A 289 0.75 18.91 -8.67
N SER A 290 1.58 18.09 -8.02
CA SER A 290 2.85 17.66 -8.58
C SER A 290 2.50 16.74 -9.75
N PHE A 291 2.54 17.29 -10.95
CA PHE A 291 2.32 16.49 -12.15
C PHE A 291 3.40 15.41 -12.25
N PRO A 292 3.04 14.18 -12.66
CA PRO A 292 4.02 13.12 -12.85
C PRO A 292 5.12 13.56 -13.81
N TYR A 293 6.37 13.27 -13.45
CA TYR A 293 7.51 13.55 -14.30
C TYR A 293 7.47 12.78 -15.62
N ASN A 294 6.97 11.54 -15.61
CA ASN A 294 6.78 10.73 -16.80
C ASN A 294 5.46 9.95 -16.73
N VAL A 295 4.42 10.50 -17.36
CA VAL A 295 3.08 9.90 -17.40
C VAL A 295 3.09 8.52 -18.08
N ASN A 296 3.94 8.30 -19.09
CA ASN A 296 3.99 7.01 -19.79
C ASN A 296 4.44 5.88 -18.87
N PHE A 297 5.38 6.16 -17.95
CA PHE A 297 5.82 5.18 -16.95
C PHE A 297 4.72 4.89 -15.93
N VAL A 298 3.97 5.91 -15.50
CA VAL A 298 2.84 5.71 -14.61
C VAL A 298 1.75 4.88 -15.26
N VAL A 299 1.42 5.15 -16.52
CA VAL A 299 0.41 4.37 -17.27
C VAL A 299 0.88 2.93 -17.46
N LEU A 300 2.10 2.72 -17.97
CA LEU A 300 2.64 1.38 -18.18
C LEU A 300 2.72 0.60 -16.87
N GLY A 301 3.23 1.23 -15.82
CA GLY A 301 3.30 0.64 -14.49
C GLY A 301 1.91 0.32 -13.93
N THR A 302 0.93 1.21 -14.07
CA THR A 302 -0.45 0.95 -13.63
C THR A 302 -1.09 -0.21 -14.40
N SER A 303 -0.88 -0.28 -15.72
CA SER A 303 -1.38 -1.40 -16.54
C SER A 303 -0.77 -2.73 -16.14
N LEU A 304 0.55 -2.79 -15.89
CA LEU A 304 1.23 -3.99 -15.40
C LEU A 304 0.80 -4.35 -13.99
N LEU A 305 0.59 -3.35 -13.13
CA LEU A 305 0.12 -3.56 -11.75
C LEU A 305 -1.31 -4.12 -11.74
N TRP A 306 -2.21 -3.59 -12.58
CA TRP A 306 -3.57 -4.10 -12.75
C TRP A 306 -3.56 -5.52 -13.32
N PHE A 307 -2.75 -5.79 -14.35
CA PHE A 307 -2.59 -7.14 -14.89
C PHE A 307 -2.07 -8.13 -13.84
N GLY A 308 -1.05 -7.75 -13.07
CA GLY A 308 -0.53 -8.56 -11.97
C GLY A 308 -1.56 -8.79 -10.86
N TRP A 309 -2.43 -7.81 -10.60
CA TRP A 309 -3.49 -7.91 -9.61
C TRP A 309 -4.52 -9.01 -9.90
N ALA A 310 -4.61 -9.47 -11.16
CA ALA A 310 -5.40 -10.65 -11.52
C ALA A 310 -4.89 -11.90 -10.81
N GLY A 311 -3.57 -12.08 -10.72
CA GLY A 311 -2.95 -13.15 -9.94
C GLY A 311 -2.91 -12.86 -8.45
N PHE A 312 -2.83 -11.59 -8.05
CA PHE A 312 -2.87 -11.18 -6.65
C PHE A 312 -4.20 -11.54 -6.00
N ASN A 313 -5.34 -11.09 -6.54
CA ASN A 313 -6.64 -11.42 -5.97
C ASN A 313 -7.14 -12.79 -6.47
N GLY A 314 -7.08 -13.06 -7.78
CA GLY A 314 -7.60 -14.32 -8.32
C GLY A 314 -6.82 -15.55 -7.83
N GLY A 315 -5.52 -15.40 -7.56
CA GLY A 315 -4.69 -16.47 -6.99
C GLY A 315 -4.95 -16.74 -5.51
N SER A 316 -5.53 -15.79 -4.75
CA SER A 316 -5.87 -15.99 -3.33
C SER A 316 -7.05 -16.95 -3.12
N ALA A 317 -7.77 -17.31 -4.18
CA ALA A 317 -8.66 -18.47 -4.18
C ALA A 317 -7.91 -19.81 -4.26
N LEU A 318 -6.58 -19.74 -4.49
CA LEU A 318 -5.61 -20.84 -4.41
C LEU A 318 -6.01 -22.10 -5.20
N GLY A 319 -6.75 -21.91 -6.28
CA GLY A 319 -7.18 -22.96 -7.21
C GLY A 319 -7.85 -22.38 -8.45
N GLY A 320 -7.86 -23.15 -9.54
CA GLY A 320 -8.50 -22.78 -10.80
C GLY A 320 -10.00 -23.01 -10.76
N ASN A 321 -10.71 -22.22 -9.94
CA ASN A 321 -12.11 -22.42 -9.59
C ASN A 321 -12.99 -21.16 -9.84
N LEU A 322 -14.31 -21.27 -9.65
CA LEU A 322 -15.23 -20.14 -9.88
C LEU A 322 -15.01 -18.98 -8.90
N ARG A 323 -14.48 -19.25 -7.70
CA ARG A 323 -14.12 -18.21 -6.74
C ARG A 323 -12.95 -17.36 -7.25
N ALA A 324 -11.95 -17.98 -7.87
CA ALA A 324 -10.85 -17.27 -8.54
C ALA A 324 -11.36 -16.36 -9.68
N VAL A 325 -12.29 -16.86 -10.50
CA VAL A 325 -12.93 -16.09 -11.58
C VAL A 325 -13.72 -14.90 -11.01
N SER A 326 -14.51 -15.13 -9.96
CA SER A 326 -15.25 -14.08 -9.28
C SER A 326 -14.32 -13.01 -8.70
N ALA A 327 -13.25 -13.42 -8.03
CA ALA A 327 -12.26 -12.51 -7.44
C ALA A 327 -11.56 -11.65 -8.50
N TRP A 328 -11.13 -12.24 -9.61
CA TRP A 328 -10.55 -11.47 -10.70
C TRP A 328 -11.57 -10.51 -11.33
N THR A 329 -12.80 -10.96 -11.55
CA THR A 329 -13.86 -10.11 -12.12
C THR A 329 -14.16 -8.92 -11.20
N SER A 330 -14.31 -9.16 -9.89
CA SER A 330 -14.47 -8.11 -8.88
C SER A 330 -13.30 -7.12 -8.89
N THR A 331 -12.07 -7.64 -9.02
CA THR A 331 -10.85 -6.82 -9.12
C THR A 331 -10.90 -5.89 -10.32
N HIS A 332 -11.29 -6.41 -11.49
CA HIS A 332 -11.41 -5.63 -12.71
C HIS A 332 -12.51 -4.56 -12.59
N VAL A 333 -13.69 -4.93 -12.08
CA VAL A 333 -14.83 -4.00 -11.89
C VAL A 333 -14.47 -2.87 -10.92
N ALA A 334 -13.85 -3.18 -9.78
CA ALA A 334 -13.44 -2.18 -8.80
C ALA A 334 -12.39 -1.21 -9.36
N ALA A 335 -11.42 -1.70 -10.14
CA ALA A 335 -10.43 -0.87 -10.80
C ALA A 335 -11.04 0.05 -11.87
N CYS A 336 -11.97 -0.45 -12.69
CA CYS A 336 -12.72 0.34 -13.66
C CYS A 336 -13.55 1.44 -12.98
N ALA A 337 -14.28 1.09 -11.92
CA ALA A 337 -15.10 2.03 -11.16
C ALA A 337 -14.24 3.07 -10.45
N GLY A 338 -13.13 2.67 -9.84
CA GLY A 338 -12.18 3.56 -9.19
C GLY A 338 -11.51 4.52 -10.18
N GLY A 339 -11.03 4.02 -11.32
CA GLY A 339 -10.41 4.86 -12.35
C GLY A 339 -11.38 5.88 -12.95
N THR A 340 -12.61 5.44 -13.25
CA THR A 340 -13.68 6.35 -13.72
C THR A 340 -13.99 7.42 -12.66
N THR A 341 -14.10 7.02 -11.39
CA THR A 341 -14.35 7.94 -10.28
C THR A 341 -13.21 8.93 -10.09
N GLY A 342 -11.96 8.51 -10.22
CA GLY A 342 -10.79 9.40 -10.14
C GLY A 342 -10.80 10.48 -11.22
N VAL A 343 -11.19 10.14 -12.45
CA VAL A 343 -11.38 11.10 -13.54
C VAL A 343 -12.51 12.07 -13.23
N LEU A 344 -13.67 11.56 -12.83
CA LEU A 344 -14.85 12.38 -12.52
C LEU A 344 -14.63 13.31 -11.32
N TRP A 345 -13.89 12.85 -10.31
CA TRP A 345 -13.56 13.65 -9.13
C TRP A 345 -12.74 14.89 -9.49
N ILE A 346 -11.66 14.72 -10.25
CA ILE A 346 -10.82 15.85 -10.65
C ILE A 346 -11.52 16.73 -11.69
N TRP A 347 -12.32 16.14 -12.57
CA TRP A 347 -13.16 16.89 -13.49
C TRP A 347 -14.15 17.79 -12.71
N ALA A 348 -14.90 17.24 -11.76
CA ALA A 348 -15.85 17.99 -10.95
C ALA A 348 -15.16 19.07 -10.11
N ALA A 349 -14.02 18.76 -9.48
CA ALA A 349 -13.25 19.72 -8.68
C ALA A 349 -12.79 20.93 -9.51
N LYS A 350 -12.25 20.68 -10.72
CA LYS A 350 -11.87 21.76 -11.65
C LYS A 350 -13.08 22.55 -12.17
N GLY A 351 -14.21 21.88 -12.39
CA GLY A 351 -15.45 22.52 -12.84
C GLY A 351 -16.01 23.49 -11.81
N ILE A 352 -16.07 23.07 -10.55
CA ILE A 352 -16.50 23.93 -9.44
C ILE A 352 -15.58 25.15 -9.31
N GLN A 353 -14.26 24.94 -9.42
CA GLN A 353 -13.30 26.05 -9.37
C GLN A 353 -13.51 27.04 -10.53
N SER A 354 -13.70 26.54 -11.75
CA SER A 354 -13.94 27.41 -12.91
C SER A 354 -15.24 28.22 -12.79
N LEU A 355 -16.29 27.63 -12.22
CA LEU A 355 -17.54 28.33 -11.94
C LEU A 355 -17.37 29.38 -10.83
N ALA A 356 -16.57 29.10 -9.80
CA ALA A 356 -16.27 30.04 -8.73
C ALA A 356 -15.49 31.26 -9.22
N GLU A 357 -14.55 31.06 -10.15
CA GLU A 357 -13.76 32.12 -10.78
C GLU A 357 -14.60 33.01 -11.74
N GLN A 358 -15.73 32.50 -12.23
CA GLN A 358 -16.65 33.24 -13.12
C GLN A 358 -17.69 34.10 -12.37
N ASN A 359 -17.69 34.10 -11.02
CA ASN A 359 -18.66 34.83 -10.23
C ASN A 359 -18.34 36.35 -10.21
N PRO A 360 -19.24 37.24 -10.65
CA PRO A 360 -18.95 38.67 -10.89
C PRO A 360 -18.74 39.54 -9.64
N SER A 361 -18.82 38.98 -8.43
CA SER A 361 -18.59 39.67 -7.15
C SER A 361 -17.14 39.61 -6.65
N MET A 362 -16.21 39.03 -7.42
CA MET A 362 -14.77 39.03 -7.13
C MET A 362 -14.12 40.27 -7.76
N ASP A 363 -13.34 41.02 -6.97
CA ASP A 363 -12.77 42.32 -7.35
C ASP A 363 -12.11 42.33 -8.73
N SER A 364 -12.39 43.39 -9.51
CA SER A 364 -11.93 43.57 -10.89
C SER A 364 -10.41 43.55 -11.03
N GLU A 365 -9.68 43.82 -9.96
CA GLU A 365 -8.21 43.86 -9.92
C GLU A 365 -7.59 42.44 -9.99
N TYR A 366 -8.29 41.40 -9.53
CA TYR A 366 -7.83 40.01 -9.67
C TYR A 366 -8.13 39.43 -11.07
N ARG A 367 -9.21 39.91 -11.71
CA ARG A 367 -9.62 39.49 -13.06
C ARG A 367 -8.57 39.80 -14.12
N ASP A 368 -7.92 40.97 -14.05
CA ASP A 368 -7.00 41.44 -15.10
C ASP A 368 -5.65 40.72 -15.10
N SER A 369 -5.16 40.25 -13.94
CA SER A 369 -3.88 39.50 -13.87
C SER A 369 -3.98 38.06 -14.41
N SER A 370 -5.19 37.51 -14.50
CA SER A 370 -5.42 36.12 -14.93
C SER A 370 -5.67 35.97 -16.44
N LEU A 371 -5.94 37.08 -17.14
CA LEU A 371 -6.34 37.10 -18.55
C LEU A 371 -5.20 37.40 -19.54
N ASP A 372 -3.99 37.71 -19.05
CA ASP A 372 -2.86 38.15 -19.89
C ASP A 372 -2.04 37.01 -20.51
N HIS A 373 -2.55 35.76 -20.47
CA HIS A 373 -1.95 34.60 -21.12
C HIS A 373 -2.91 34.05 -22.18
N GLY A 374 -2.66 34.47 -23.42
CA GLY A 374 -3.52 34.28 -24.60
C GLY A 374 -4.30 32.97 -24.68
N GLY A 375 -5.62 33.08 -24.87
CA GLY A 375 -6.46 32.06 -25.51
C GLY A 375 -6.40 30.64 -24.93
N ALA A 376 -6.07 30.48 -23.65
CA ALA A 376 -6.11 29.16 -23.01
C ALA A 376 -7.58 28.74 -22.84
N GLN A 377 -7.98 27.71 -23.58
CA GLN A 377 -9.22 26.96 -23.34
C GLN A 377 -9.35 26.67 -21.83
N PRO A 378 -10.55 26.78 -21.22
CA PRO A 378 -10.71 26.52 -19.80
C PRO A 378 -10.14 25.13 -19.46
N GLU A 379 -9.27 25.08 -18.46
CA GLU A 379 -8.50 23.90 -18.02
C GLU A 379 -9.38 22.67 -17.66
N PHE A 380 -10.70 22.88 -17.61
CA PHE A 380 -11.78 21.92 -17.42
C PHE A 380 -12.00 20.95 -18.59
N SER A 381 -11.49 21.24 -19.80
CA SER A 381 -11.79 20.42 -20.99
C SER A 381 -10.97 19.13 -21.14
N ARG A 382 -9.96 18.89 -20.29
CA ARG A 382 -9.00 17.78 -20.47
C ARG A 382 -9.14 16.71 -19.39
N LEU A 383 -9.51 15.49 -19.81
CA LEU A 383 -9.49 14.30 -18.97
C LEU A 383 -8.05 13.94 -18.58
N SER A 384 -7.84 13.64 -17.29
CA SER A 384 -6.52 13.32 -16.75
C SER A 384 -6.29 11.81 -16.66
N VAL A 385 -5.35 11.31 -17.47
CA VAL A 385 -4.94 9.89 -17.44
C VAL A 385 -4.32 9.52 -16.09
N TRP A 386 -3.59 10.44 -15.48
CA TRP A 386 -3.06 10.26 -14.13
C TRP A 386 -4.18 9.98 -13.12
N SER A 387 -5.26 10.75 -13.18
CA SER A 387 -6.41 10.62 -12.28
C SER A 387 -7.12 9.28 -12.46
N PHE A 388 -7.16 8.77 -13.70
CA PHE A 388 -7.63 7.42 -13.97
C PHE A 388 -6.73 6.37 -13.32
N CYS A 389 -5.40 6.44 -13.52
CA CYS A 389 -4.47 5.50 -12.93
C CYS A 389 -4.55 5.50 -11.40
N ASP A 390 -4.59 6.67 -10.79
CA ASP A 390 -4.66 6.86 -9.36
C ASP A 390 -5.95 6.31 -8.74
N GLY A 391 -7.09 6.59 -9.39
CA GLY A 391 -8.38 6.04 -9.02
C GLY A 391 -8.45 4.52 -9.20
N ALA A 392 -7.86 3.99 -10.28
CA ALA A 392 -7.84 2.56 -10.55
C ALA A 392 -7.04 1.80 -9.49
N ILE A 393 -5.86 2.31 -9.10
CA ILE A 393 -5.05 1.74 -8.01
C ILE A 393 -5.82 1.82 -6.68
N SER A 394 -6.52 2.93 -6.41
CA SER A 394 -7.35 3.06 -5.20
C SER A 394 -8.45 1.99 -5.14
N GLY A 395 -9.11 1.72 -6.27
CA GLY A 395 -10.11 0.66 -6.38
C GLY A 395 -9.54 -0.74 -6.23
N LEU A 396 -8.35 -1.01 -6.81
CA LEU A 396 -7.62 -2.27 -6.65
C LEU A 396 -7.27 -2.54 -5.18
N ILE A 397 -6.76 -1.54 -4.46
CA ILE A 397 -6.44 -1.65 -3.03
C ILE A 397 -7.70 -1.92 -2.21
N ALA A 398 -8.78 -1.17 -2.47
CA ALA A 398 -10.01 -1.30 -1.68
C ALA A 398 -10.66 -2.69 -1.83
N ILE A 399 -10.65 -3.29 -3.02
CA ILE A 399 -11.28 -4.61 -3.24
C ILE A 399 -10.42 -5.78 -2.75
N THR A 400 -9.10 -5.60 -2.56
CA THR A 400 -8.16 -6.64 -2.12
C THR A 400 -8.67 -7.53 -0.97
N PRO A 401 -9.11 -6.99 0.20
CA PRO A 401 -9.56 -7.84 1.29
C PRO A 401 -10.89 -8.56 1.01
N ALA A 402 -11.62 -8.19 -0.05
CA ALA A 402 -12.99 -8.59 -0.30
C ALA A 402 -13.20 -9.44 -1.57
N ALA A 403 -12.23 -9.44 -2.50
CA ALA A 403 -12.46 -9.89 -3.88
C ALA A 403 -13.10 -11.28 -4.00
N GLY A 404 -12.71 -12.24 -3.15
CA GLY A 404 -13.28 -13.60 -3.11
C GLY A 404 -14.37 -13.82 -2.06
N TYR A 405 -14.87 -12.76 -1.42
CA TYR A 405 -15.94 -12.82 -0.42
C TYR A 405 -17.20 -12.07 -0.84
N VAL A 406 -17.14 -11.14 -1.79
CA VAL A 406 -18.23 -10.21 -2.11
C VAL A 406 -18.79 -10.44 -3.52
N PRO A 407 -20.10 -10.26 -3.72
CA PRO A 407 -20.68 -10.45 -5.05
C PRO A 407 -20.15 -9.39 -6.02
N VAL A 408 -19.92 -9.76 -7.28
CA VAL A 408 -19.24 -8.92 -8.29
C VAL A 408 -19.87 -7.53 -8.44
N TRP A 409 -21.19 -7.40 -8.36
CA TRP A 409 -21.86 -6.09 -8.49
C TRP A 409 -21.42 -5.11 -7.40
N SER A 410 -21.12 -5.60 -6.20
CA SER A 410 -20.71 -4.76 -5.07
C SER A 410 -19.29 -4.22 -5.25
N ALA A 411 -18.45 -4.88 -6.06
CA ALA A 411 -17.07 -4.46 -6.31
C ALA A 411 -16.97 -3.05 -6.91
N ALA A 412 -17.98 -2.60 -7.66
CA ALA A 412 -18.04 -1.23 -8.15
C ALA A 412 -18.08 -0.20 -6.99
N ILE A 413 -18.76 -0.53 -5.89
CA ILE A 413 -18.84 0.32 -4.68
C ILE A 413 -17.44 0.47 -4.06
N PHE A 414 -16.67 -0.62 -3.97
CA PHE A 414 -15.28 -0.57 -3.49
C PHE A 414 -14.43 0.38 -4.35
N GLY A 415 -14.60 0.33 -5.68
CA GLY A 415 -13.94 1.26 -6.59
C GLY A 415 -14.30 2.73 -6.34
N VAL A 416 -15.60 3.03 -6.30
CA VAL A 416 -16.10 4.41 -6.10
C VAL A 416 -15.72 4.96 -4.72
N VAL A 417 -16.04 4.22 -3.66
CA VAL A 417 -15.78 4.65 -2.27
C VAL A 417 -14.29 4.67 -1.99
N GLY A 418 -13.54 3.70 -2.49
CA GLY A 418 -12.08 3.67 -2.42
C GLY A 418 -11.45 4.90 -3.06
N ALA A 419 -11.82 5.23 -4.29
CA ALA A 419 -11.28 6.40 -4.99
C ALA A 419 -11.63 7.72 -4.29
N ILE A 420 -12.89 7.92 -3.86
CA ILE A 420 -13.30 9.16 -3.16
C ILE A 420 -12.59 9.26 -1.81
N GLY A 421 -12.65 8.20 -1.01
CA GLY A 421 -12.09 8.18 0.34
C GLY A 421 -10.57 8.36 0.33
N VAL A 422 -9.86 7.67 -0.57
CA VAL A 422 -8.41 7.84 -0.71
C VAL A 422 -8.05 9.25 -1.16
N ASN A 423 -8.77 9.83 -2.13
CA ASN A 423 -8.50 11.22 -2.56
C ASN A 423 -8.68 12.23 -1.42
N PHE A 424 -9.70 12.05 -0.58
CA PHE A 424 -9.87 12.85 0.64
C PHE A 424 -8.71 12.63 1.62
N LEU A 425 -8.38 11.36 1.91
CA LEU A 425 -7.31 10.99 2.85
C LEU A 425 -5.94 11.49 2.41
N LYS A 426 -5.68 11.61 1.10
CA LYS A 426 -4.44 12.22 0.58
C LYS A 426 -4.28 13.66 0.99
N GLN A 427 -5.37 14.44 0.94
CA GLN A 427 -5.36 15.84 1.33
C GLN A 427 -5.07 15.99 2.83
N GLU A 428 -5.74 15.18 3.66
CA GLU A 428 -5.50 15.17 5.11
C GLU A 428 -4.09 14.67 5.45
N ALA A 429 -3.64 13.59 4.80
CA ALA A 429 -2.30 13.04 5.01
C ALA A 429 -1.22 14.04 4.60
N ALA A 430 -1.36 14.74 3.47
CA ALA A 430 -0.41 15.77 3.06
C ALA A 430 -0.34 16.93 4.08
N PHE A 431 -1.45 17.24 4.75
CA PHE A 431 -1.51 18.25 5.78
C PHE A 431 -0.82 17.81 7.08
N PHE A 432 -1.11 16.60 7.58
CA PHE A 432 -0.59 16.13 8.87
C PHE A 432 0.78 15.46 8.79
N LEU A 433 1.00 14.67 7.73
CA LEU A 433 2.19 13.90 7.44
C LEU A 433 3.00 14.63 6.37
N ARG A 434 3.71 15.68 6.79
CA ARG A 434 4.79 16.24 5.98
C ARG A 434 5.76 15.09 5.74
N ASN A 435 6.05 14.77 4.48
CA ASN A 435 6.96 13.70 4.06
C ASN A 435 6.32 12.35 3.65
N ASP A 436 5.31 12.34 2.78
CA ASP A 436 4.92 11.16 1.99
C ASP A 436 4.72 11.57 0.52
N PRO A 437 5.77 11.52 -0.32
CA PRO A 437 5.80 12.24 -1.60
C PRO A 437 4.87 11.61 -2.65
N PHE A 438 4.55 10.32 -2.50
CA PHE A 438 3.68 9.58 -3.42
C PHE A 438 2.35 9.20 -2.76
N HIS A 439 2.06 9.74 -1.58
CA HIS A 439 0.87 9.44 -0.79
C HIS A 439 0.64 7.95 -0.53
N ILE A 440 1.71 7.18 -0.32
CA ILE A 440 1.66 5.73 -0.13
C ILE A 440 0.83 5.38 1.12
N PHE A 441 0.92 6.18 2.19
CA PHE A 441 0.12 5.98 3.40
C PHE A 441 -1.38 6.09 3.10
N ALA A 442 -1.81 7.18 2.46
CA ALA A 442 -3.22 7.40 2.16
C ALA A 442 -3.76 6.39 1.13
N MET A 443 -2.96 6.06 0.11
CA MET A 443 -3.30 5.06 -0.90
C MET A 443 -3.50 3.68 -0.27
N HIS A 444 -2.47 3.16 0.40
CA HIS A 444 -2.47 1.77 0.85
C HIS A 444 -3.15 1.60 2.20
N SER A 445 -2.81 2.38 3.23
CA SER A 445 -3.46 2.26 4.53
C SER A 445 -4.89 2.78 4.47
N GLY A 446 -5.12 3.95 3.85
CA GLY A 446 -6.47 4.49 3.67
C GLY A 446 -7.38 3.59 2.83
N GLY A 447 -6.90 3.16 1.65
CA GLY A 447 -7.63 2.23 0.79
C GLY A 447 -7.87 0.87 1.45
N GLY A 448 -6.88 0.35 2.17
CA GLY A 448 -6.99 -0.90 2.92
C GLY A 448 -8.02 -0.84 4.04
N VAL A 449 -8.07 0.25 4.82
CA VAL A 449 -9.11 0.46 5.85
C VAL A 449 -10.51 0.51 5.24
N ILE A 450 -10.67 1.27 4.15
CA ILE A 450 -11.95 1.35 3.42
C ILE A 450 -12.37 -0.04 2.95
N GLY A 451 -11.43 -0.77 2.33
CA GLY A 451 -11.64 -2.15 1.88
C GLY A 451 -12.08 -3.08 3.01
N MET A 452 -11.35 -3.09 4.12
CA MET A 452 -11.65 -3.94 5.28
C MET A 452 -13.04 -3.67 5.86
N VAL A 453 -13.46 -2.41 5.97
CA VAL A 453 -14.81 -2.03 6.41
C VAL A 453 -15.86 -2.54 5.43
N LEU A 454 -15.68 -2.30 4.13
CA LEU A 454 -16.62 -2.72 3.10
C LEU A 454 -16.69 -4.27 2.99
N THR A 455 -15.59 -4.99 3.21
CA THR A 455 -15.59 -6.46 3.32
C THR A 455 -16.56 -6.92 4.41
N GLY A 456 -16.50 -6.29 5.59
CA GLY A 456 -17.41 -6.62 6.69
C GLY A 456 -18.89 -6.35 6.40
N ILE A 457 -19.18 -5.43 5.47
CA ILE A 457 -20.54 -5.04 5.05
C ILE A 457 -21.08 -5.97 3.96
N PHE A 458 -20.27 -6.30 2.96
CA PHE A 458 -20.71 -6.98 1.73
C PHE A 458 -20.32 -8.46 1.63
N ALA A 459 -19.65 -9.03 2.64
CA ALA A 459 -19.29 -10.45 2.65
C ALA A 459 -20.53 -11.34 2.46
N ASP A 460 -20.43 -12.27 1.51
CA ASP A 460 -21.52 -13.08 1.02
C ASP A 460 -21.15 -14.58 1.03
N PRO A 461 -21.95 -15.44 1.70
CA PRO A 461 -21.69 -16.87 1.76
C PRO A 461 -21.72 -17.56 0.39
N THR A 462 -22.62 -17.14 -0.51
CA THR A 462 -22.72 -17.72 -1.86
C THR A 462 -21.46 -17.49 -2.67
N THR A 463 -20.89 -16.29 -2.60
CA THR A 463 -19.63 -15.95 -3.28
C THR A 463 -18.46 -16.70 -2.69
N THR A 464 -18.39 -16.78 -1.35
CA THR A 464 -17.33 -17.50 -0.64
C THR A 464 -17.30 -18.98 -1.04
N GLY A 465 -18.48 -19.60 -1.19
CA GLY A 465 -18.62 -21.01 -1.51
C GLY A 465 -18.53 -21.37 -3.01
N LEU A 466 -18.16 -20.43 -3.90
CA LEU A 466 -18.06 -20.70 -5.34
C LEU A 466 -17.00 -21.74 -5.70
N ASP A 467 -16.04 -22.00 -4.83
CA ASP A 467 -15.03 -23.05 -4.99
C ASP A 467 -15.53 -24.45 -4.53
N GLY A 468 -16.76 -24.53 -4.02
CA GLY A 468 -17.42 -25.75 -3.58
C GLY A 468 -16.99 -26.27 -2.20
N HIS A 469 -16.05 -25.61 -1.52
CA HIS A 469 -15.53 -26.09 -0.23
C HIS A 469 -15.36 -24.97 0.82
N SER A 470 -15.02 -23.74 0.42
CA SER A 470 -14.90 -22.62 1.35
C SER A 470 -16.25 -22.20 1.91
N THR A 471 -16.25 -21.79 3.17
CA THR A 471 -17.43 -21.27 3.87
C THR A 471 -17.09 -19.97 4.55
N LEU A 472 -18.07 -19.05 4.60
CA LEU A 472 -17.86 -17.79 5.29
C LEU A 472 -17.66 -18.09 6.79
N PRO A 473 -16.51 -17.69 7.39
CA PRO A 473 -16.27 -17.92 8.80
C PRO A 473 -17.38 -17.32 9.67
N ASN A 474 -17.87 -18.13 10.62
CA ASN A 474 -18.92 -17.78 11.57
C ASN A 474 -20.14 -17.16 10.86
N PRO A 475 -20.92 -17.93 10.08
CA PRO A 475 -22.00 -17.39 9.23
C PRO A 475 -23.04 -16.58 10.02
N ASP A 476 -23.29 -16.96 11.28
CA ASP A 476 -24.25 -16.29 12.18
C ASP A 476 -23.82 -14.90 12.68
N TYR A 477 -22.61 -14.44 12.35
CA TYR A 477 -22.16 -13.11 12.74
C TYR A 477 -22.95 -12.02 12.02
N THR A 478 -23.55 -11.12 12.82
CA THR A 478 -24.17 -9.89 12.32
C THR A 478 -23.16 -9.03 11.56
N MET A 479 -23.64 -8.22 10.63
CA MET A 479 -22.82 -7.24 9.89
C MET A 479 -22.00 -6.35 10.83
N ALA A 480 -22.61 -5.84 11.91
CA ALA A 480 -21.91 -5.01 12.90
C ALA A 480 -20.75 -5.74 13.58
N LYS A 481 -20.94 -7.03 13.92
CA LYS A 481 -19.87 -7.86 14.49
C LYS A 481 -18.74 -8.10 13.48
N ARG A 482 -19.08 -8.36 12.21
CA ARG A 482 -18.08 -8.51 11.12
C ARG A 482 -17.26 -7.23 10.98
N VAL A 483 -17.90 -6.08 10.79
CA VAL A 483 -17.21 -4.78 10.69
C VAL A 483 -16.35 -4.52 11.93
N GLY A 484 -16.85 -4.83 13.14
CA GLY A 484 -16.06 -4.71 14.37
C GLY A 484 -14.79 -5.56 14.38
N LEU A 485 -14.85 -6.80 13.88
CA LEU A 485 -13.68 -7.67 13.74
C LEU A 485 -12.71 -7.16 12.68
N GLN A 486 -13.20 -6.66 11.54
CA GLN A 486 -12.37 -6.04 10.52
C GLN A 486 -11.62 -4.81 11.06
N LEU A 487 -12.30 -3.97 11.84
CA LEU A 487 -11.67 -2.82 12.50
C LEU A 487 -10.65 -3.25 13.57
N ALA A 488 -10.89 -4.36 14.27
CA ALA A 488 -9.91 -4.93 15.20
C ALA A 488 -8.66 -5.41 14.45
N ASP A 489 -8.81 -6.09 13.31
CA ASP A 489 -7.70 -6.50 12.44
C ASP A 489 -6.88 -5.29 11.97
N VAL A 490 -7.56 -4.30 11.41
CA VAL A 490 -6.99 -3.00 10.99
C VAL A 490 -6.20 -2.35 12.13
N ALA A 491 -6.79 -2.26 13.33
CA ALA A 491 -6.17 -1.60 14.47
C ALA A 491 -4.94 -2.39 14.96
N CYS A 492 -5.05 -3.71 15.08
CA CYS A 492 -3.95 -4.55 15.55
C CYS A 492 -2.78 -4.56 14.56
N GLY A 493 -3.04 -4.75 13.27
CA GLY A 493 -2.02 -4.67 12.23
C GLY A 493 -1.39 -3.28 12.14
N GLY A 494 -2.21 -2.23 12.05
CA GLY A 494 -1.74 -0.85 11.94
C GLY A 494 -0.92 -0.38 13.14
N VAL A 495 -1.43 -0.55 14.37
CA VAL A 495 -0.74 -0.10 15.59
C VAL A 495 0.55 -0.87 15.80
N TYR A 496 0.52 -2.21 15.66
CA TYR A 496 1.73 -3.02 15.78
C TYR A 496 2.78 -2.60 14.77
N THR A 497 2.40 -2.47 13.49
CA THR A 497 3.29 -2.02 12.44
C THR A 497 3.89 -0.65 12.72
N PHE A 498 3.08 0.30 13.17
CA PHE A 498 3.56 1.64 13.49
C PHE A 498 4.62 1.62 14.59
N VAL A 499 4.31 0.98 15.72
CA VAL A 499 5.17 0.92 16.90
C VAL A 499 6.45 0.14 16.61
N MET A 500 6.34 -1.03 16.00
CA MET A 500 7.51 -1.86 15.67
C MET A 500 8.40 -1.23 14.61
N THR A 501 7.82 -0.55 13.61
CA THR A 501 8.62 0.19 12.62
C THR A 501 9.44 1.28 13.29
N LEU A 502 8.85 2.09 14.18
CA LEU A 502 9.59 3.08 14.96
C LEU A 502 10.67 2.43 15.84
N GLY A 503 10.34 1.32 16.50
CA GLY A 503 11.28 0.55 17.31
C GLY A 503 12.52 0.10 16.51
N ILE A 504 12.31 -0.45 15.31
CA ILE A 504 13.40 -0.88 14.41
C ILE A 504 14.24 0.33 13.97
N LEU A 505 13.61 1.45 13.59
CA LEU A 505 14.33 2.64 13.15
C LEU A 505 15.21 3.23 14.25
N TYR A 506 14.68 3.37 15.47
CA TYR A 506 15.46 3.83 16.62
C TYR A 506 16.53 2.83 17.04
N PHE A 507 16.27 1.52 16.94
CA PHE A 507 17.27 0.48 17.16
C PHE A 507 18.44 0.60 16.16
N LEU A 508 18.15 0.72 14.86
CA LEU A 508 19.17 0.90 13.83
C LEU A 508 19.97 2.19 14.02
N LYS A 509 19.31 3.27 14.46
CA LYS A 509 19.98 4.52 14.84
C LYS A 509 20.94 4.29 16.02
N ALA A 510 20.50 3.61 17.07
CA ALA A 510 21.34 3.32 18.24
C ALA A 510 22.56 2.47 17.86
N VAL A 511 22.38 1.44 17.02
CA VAL A 511 23.49 0.63 16.49
C VAL A 511 24.46 1.49 15.67
N ALA A 512 23.96 2.36 14.80
CA ALA A 512 24.82 3.25 14.01
C ALA A 512 25.66 4.20 14.90
N VAL A 513 25.06 4.73 15.96
CA VAL A 513 25.75 5.56 16.96
C VAL A 513 26.82 4.75 17.71
N LEU A 514 26.48 3.54 18.17
CA LEU A 514 27.41 2.65 18.87
C LEU A 514 28.63 2.30 18.02
N LEU A 515 28.40 1.98 16.75
CA LEU A 515 29.46 1.65 15.79
C LEU A 515 30.21 2.88 15.27
N ARG A 516 29.87 4.09 15.73
CA ARG A 516 30.44 5.37 15.29
C ARG A 516 30.33 5.60 13.78
N ILE A 517 29.34 4.98 13.13
CA ILE A 517 29.10 5.09 11.67
C ILE A 517 28.30 6.38 11.41
N THR A 518 28.93 7.54 11.59
CA THR A 518 28.40 8.90 11.35
C THR A 518 27.07 9.24 12.04
N LYS A 519 26.72 10.54 12.14
CA LYS A 519 25.35 10.93 12.52
C LYS A 519 24.38 10.31 11.49
N TRP A 520 23.21 9.88 11.95
CA TRP A 520 22.09 9.60 11.04
C TRP A 520 21.71 10.93 10.41
N ASP A 521 22.44 11.29 9.34
CA ASP A 521 22.39 12.62 8.77
C ASP A 521 21.09 12.76 8.00
N THR A 522 20.05 13.18 8.71
CA THR A 522 18.73 13.52 8.16
C THR A 522 18.75 14.83 7.38
N SER A 523 19.91 15.48 7.23
CA SER A 523 20.06 16.66 6.37
C SER A 523 19.67 16.39 4.91
N CYS A 524 19.58 15.13 4.48
CA CYS A 524 18.97 14.74 3.21
C CYS A 524 17.45 15.00 3.09
N VAL A 525 16.80 15.48 4.15
CA VAL A 525 15.41 15.98 4.10
C VAL A 525 15.33 17.39 3.47
N ASP A 526 16.43 18.16 3.44
CA ASP A 526 16.50 19.52 2.88
C ASP A 526 17.73 19.73 1.96
N ILE A 527 18.19 18.68 1.25
CA ILE A 527 19.22 18.88 0.22
C ILE A 527 18.53 19.45 -1.03
N PRO A 528 18.91 20.66 -1.51
CA PRO A 528 18.47 21.13 -2.82
C PRO A 528 18.83 20.08 -3.88
N GLY A 529 17.96 19.87 -4.87
CA GLY A 529 18.00 18.68 -5.74
C GLY A 529 19.33 18.42 -6.48
N ASP A 530 20.21 19.41 -6.55
CA ASP A 530 21.55 19.38 -7.13
C ASP A 530 22.61 18.70 -6.22
N MET A 531 22.59 18.93 -4.91
CA MET A 531 23.62 18.41 -3.99
C MET A 531 23.46 16.89 -3.71
N PHE A 532 22.23 16.37 -3.78
CA PHE A 532 21.97 14.94 -3.59
C PHE A 532 22.43 14.12 -4.81
N GLN A 533 22.45 14.74 -6.01
CA GLN A 533 23.09 14.17 -7.19
C GLN A 533 24.59 13.99 -6.97
N ALA A 534 25.28 14.96 -6.37
CA ALA A 534 26.71 14.83 -6.09
C ALA A 534 27.03 13.63 -5.16
N VAL A 535 26.16 13.31 -4.20
CA VAL A 535 26.34 12.16 -3.29
C VAL A 535 26.08 10.82 -4.00
N LEU A 536 25.08 10.73 -4.87
CA LEU A 536 24.81 9.52 -5.66
C LEU A 536 25.83 9.32 -6.78
N GLN A 537 26.28 10.40 -7.40
CA GLN A 537 27.29 10.43 -8.44
C GLN A 537 28.67 10.07 -7.85
N GLN A 538 29.00 10.56 -6.64
CA GLN A 538 30.17 10.10 -5.86
C GLN A 538 30.14 8.62 -5.49
N GLN A 539 28.96 8.01 -5.35
CA GLN A 539 28.85 6.58 -5.04
C GLN A 539 29.01 5.67 -6.28
N TRP A 540 28.97 6.24 -7.49
CA TRP A 540 28.96 5.46 -8.73
C TRP A 540 30.07 5.83 -9.74
N GLU A 541 30.74 6.97 -9.60
CA GLU A 541 31.81 7.35 -10.53
C GLU A 541 33.15 6.69 -10.18
N GLY A 542 33.37 5.49 -10.72
CA GLY A 542 34.63 5.26 -11.40
C GLY A 542 34.57 6.03 -12.71
N HIS A 543 35.12 7.25 -12.75
CA HIS A 543 35.17 8.01 -13.99
C HIS A 543 35.96 7.22 -15.05
N ILE A 544 35.26 6.81 -16.11
CA ILE A 544 35.88 6.32 -17.33
C ILE A 544 36.18 7.56 -18.17
N ASP A 545 37.45 7.73 -18.50
CA ASP A 545 37.91 8.82 -19.34
C ASP A 545 37.30 8.67 -20.75
N PRO A 546 36.51 9.65 -21.24
CA PRO A 546 35.75 9.51 -22.49
C PRO A 546 36.62 9.45 -23.75
N GLU A 547 37.90 9.84 -23.67
CA GLU A 547 38.83 9.78 -24.81
C GLU A 547 39.63 8.48 -24.83
N THR A 548 39.85 7.84 -23.68
CA THR A 548 40.78 6.70 -23.55
C THR A 548 40.14 5.40 -23.07
N GLY A 549 38.92 5.43 -22.51
CA GLY A 549 38.21 4.26 -22.01
C GLY A 549 38.82 3.64 -20.73
N ALA A 550 39.83 4.27 -20.13
CA ALA A 550 40.51 3.75 -18.95
C ALA A 550 39.85 4.22 -17.63
N LEU A 551 39.84 3.35 -16.62
CA LEU A 551 39.41 3.65 -15.25
C LEU A 551 40.50 4.47 -14.53
N LYS A 552 40.22 5.72 -14.16
CA LYS A 552 41.13 6.53 -13.33
C LYS A 552 40.87 6.32 -11.83
N PRO A 553 41.90 6.11 -10.99
CA PRO A 553 41.75 6.11 -9.54
C PRO A 553 41.54 7.53 -8.98
N LYS A 554 40.86 7.57 -7.84
CA LYS A 554 40.37 8.73 -7.08
C LYS A 554 41.45 9.79 -6.77
N GLU A 555 41.32 11.01 -7.27
CA GLU A 555 41.96 12.18 -6.64
C GLU A 555 41.08 12.66 -5.47
N LYS A 556 41.68 12.84 -4.30
CA LYS A 556 41.00 13.48 -3.16
C LYS A 556 40.74 14.95 -3.55
N PRO A 557 39.52 15.48 -3.34
CA PRO A 557 39.28 16.89 -3.60
C PRO A 557 40.21 17.74 -2.72
N ALA A 558 40.93 18.67 -3.35
CA ALA A 558 41.75 19.64 -2.66
C ALA A 558 40.89 20.36 -1.61
N GLN A 559 41.41 20.46 -0.39
CA GLN A 559 40.80 21.25 0.67
C GLN A 559 40.66 22.69 0.16
N ALA A 560 39.42 23.10 -0.17
CA ALA A 560 39.10 24.50 -0.37
C ALA A 560 39.21 25.18 1.00
N THR A 561 40.35 25.85 1.21
CA THR A 561 40.58 26.76 2.32
C THR A 561 39.59 27.92 2.24
N GLY A 562 38.50 27.81 2.98
CA GLY A 562 37.47 28.85 3.09
C GLY A 562 36.73 28.68 4.41
N SER A 563 37.22 29.35 5.45
CA SER A 563 36.70 29.36 6.81
C SER A 563 35.27 29.90 6.90
N TYR A 564 34.28 29.05 7.18
CA TYR A 564 32.98 29.44 7.72
C TYR A 564 32.38 28.34 8.60
N TRP A 565 32.89 28.20 9.83
CA TRP A 565 32.21 27.57 10.96
C TRP A 565 32.76 28.20 12.26
N PRO A 566 31.95 28.87 13.10
CA PRO A 566 32.31 29.11 14.49
C PRO A 566 32.13 27.83 15.32
N SER A 567 33.06 27.66 16.27
CA SER A 567 33.35 26.53 17.16
C SER A 567 32.18 25.71 17.69
#